data_AF-A0A7S7L9X9-F1
#
_entry.id   AF-A0A7S7L9X9-F1
#
_cell.length_a   1.000
_cell.length_b   1.000
_cell.length_c   1.000
_cell.angle_alpha   90.00
_cell.angle_beta   90.00
_cell.angle_gamma   90.00
#
_symmetry.space_group_name_H-M   'P 1'
#
loop_
_entity.id
_entity.type
_entity.pdbx_description
1 polymer ?
#
loop_
_entity_poly.entity_id
_entity_poly.type
_entity_poly.pdbx_seq_one_letter_code
_entity_poly.pdbx_strand_id
1 'polypeptide(L)' 'MSLYEKLPNDLLIAFYVEINNNINKGILSVAMREELELIKVVALKRNISLEEAS' A
#
# COMPACT_ATOMS: atom_id res chain seq x y z
N MET A 1 5.37 -15.56 -1.39
CA MET A 1 5.91 -14.24 -0.98
C MET A 1 5.36 -13.19 -1.91
N SER A 2 4.68 -12.17 -1.37
CA SER A 2 4.22 -11.04 -2.19
C SER A 2 5.39 -10.12 -2.55
N LEU A 3 5.27 -9.32 -3.62
CA LEU A 3 6.24 -8.28 -3.96
C LEU A 3 6.50 -7.35 -2.76
N TYR A 4 5.41 -6.97 -2.08
CA TYR A 4 5.41 -6.09 -0.92
C TYR A 4 6.25 -6.60 0.25
N GLU A 5 6.32 -7.92 0.47
CA GLU A 5 7.16 -8.51 1.51
C GLU A 5 8.66 -8.29 1.29
N LYS A 6 9.09 -7.99 0.07
CA LYS A 6 10.50 -7.75 -0.30
C LYS A 6 10.85 -6.27 -0.40
N LEU A 7 9.87 -5.36 -0.38
CA LEU A 7 10.12 -3.93 -0.52
C LEU A 7 10.73 -3.35 0.76
N PRO A 8 11.65 -2.37 0.66
CA PRO A 8 11.97 -1.46 1.75
C PRO A 8 10.72 -0.77 2.31
N ASN A 9 10.75 -0.37 3.57
CA ASN A 9 9.61 0.27 4.23
C ASN A 9 9.17 1.56 3.54
N ASP A 10 10.12 2.40 3.14
CA ASP A 10 9.82 3.68 2.46
C ASP A 10 9.09 3.46 1.14
N LEU A 11 9.50 2.43 0.37
CA LEU A 11 8.83 2.07 -0.87
C LEU A 11 7.45 1.48 -0.63
N LEU A 12 7.29 0.61 0.39
CA LEU A 12 5.99 0.07 0.78
C LEU A 12 4.99 1.20 1.11
N ILE A 13 5.44 2.20 1.87
CA ILE A 13 4.64 3.38 2.22
C ILE A 13 4.35 4.22 0.97
N ALA A 14 5.34 4.49 0.12
CA ALA A 14 5.14 5.26 -1.11
C ALA A 14 4.10 4.62 -2.05
N PHE A 15 4.10 3.28 -2.19
CA PHE A 15 3.08 2.57 -2.95
C PHE A 15 1.68 2.72 -2.34
N TYR A 16 1.56 2.63 -1.01
CA TYR A 16 0.28 2.85 -0.33
C TYR A 16 -0.29 4.24 -0.65
N VAL A 17 0.54 5.28 -0.55
CA VAL A 17 0.14 6.67 -0.83
C VAL A 17 -0.27 6.83 -2.28
N GLU A 18 0.52 6.31 -3.23
CA GLU A 18 0.24 6.47 -4.66
C GLU A 18 -1.05 5.75 -5.08
N ILE A 19 -1.31 4.55 -4.53
CA ILE A 19 -2.56 3.85 -4.81
C ILE A 19 -3.75 4.64 -4.26
N ASN A 20 -3.69 5.14 -3.01
CA ASN A 20 -4.75 5.99 -2.47
C ASN A 20 -4.95 7.28 -3.29
N ASN A 21 -3.87 7.91 -3.75
CA ASN A 21 -3.95 9.08 -4.63
C ASN A 21 -4.66 8.76 -5.95
N ASN A 22 -4.38 7.60 -6.54
CA ASN A 22 -5.04 7.16 -7.77
C ASN A 22 -6.53 6.88 -7.55
N ILE A 23 -6.90 6.35 -6.38
CA ILE A 23 -8.31 6.19 -5.98
C ILE A 23 -9.00 7.55 -5.86
N ASN A 24 -8.36 8.51 -5.18
CA ASN A 24 -8.88 9.88 -5.01
C ASN A 24 -9.05 10.61 -6.35
N LYS A 25 -8.18 10.32 -7.33
CA LYS A 25 -8.28 10.84 -8.71
C LYS A 25 -9.33 10.11 -9.58
N GLY A 26 -10.00 9.08 -9.06
CA GLY A 26 -10.99 8.29 -9.79
C GLY A 26 -10.40 7.24 -10.74
N ILE A 27 -9.10 6.93 -10.62
CA ILE A 27 -8.37 5.94 -11.44
C ILE A 27 -8.46 4.53 -10.80
N LEU A 28 -9.33 4.38 -9.79
CA LEU A 28 -9.53 3.15 -9.02
C LEU A 28 -9.81 1.94 -9.92
N SER A 29 -8.98 0.91 -9.80
CA SER A 29 -9.21 -0.40 -10.39
C SER A 29 -9.49 -1.48 -9.33
N VAL A 30 -10.02 -2.63 -9.75
CA VAL A 30 -10.17 -3.80 -8.87
C VAL A 30 -8.81 -4.24 -8.33
N ALA A 31 -7.79 -4.27 -9.20
CA ALA A 31 -6.43 -4.66 -8.84
C ALA A 31 -5.85 -3.74 -7.74
N MET A 32 -6.08 -2.43 -7.81
CA MET A 32 -5.62 -1.49 -6.77
C MET A 32 -6.18 -1.80 -5.37
N ARG A 33 -7.41 -2.33 -5.27
CA ARG A 33 -7.95 -2.76 -3.96
C ARG A 33 -7.23 -3.99 -3.43
N GLU A 34 -6.97 -4.96 -4.29
CA GLU A 34 -6.21 -6.16 -3.92
C GLU A 34 -4.78 -5.80 -3.49
N GLU A 35 -4.16 -4.84 -4.18
CA GLU A 35 -2.83 -4.32 -3.82
C GLU A 35 -2.82 -3.62 -2.45
N LEU A 36 -3.83 -2.80 -2.14
CA LEU A 36 -3.95 -2.18 -0.82
C LEU A 36 -4.03 -3.21 0.31
N GLU A 37 -4.78 -4.30 0.12
CA GLU A 37 -4.88 -5.35 1.14
C GLU A 37 -3.53 -6.06 1.34
N LEU A 38 -2.79 -6.32 0.27
CA LEU A 38 -1.45 -6.88 0.38
C LEU A 38 -0.48 -5.94 1.11
N ILE A 39 -0.55 -4.64 0.83
CA ILE A 39 0.29 -3.62 1.50
C ILE A 39 -0.05 -3.54 2.99
N LYS A 40 -1.34 -3.48 3.35
CA LYS A 40 -1.80 -3.45 4.75
C LYS A 40 -1.33 -4.66 5.55
N VAL A 41 -1.42 -5.86 4.97
CA VAL A 41 -0.92 -7.09 5.61
C VAL A 41 0.58 -7.01 5.88
N VAL A 42 1.37 -6.51 4.93
CA VAL A 42 2.83 -6.39 5.11
C VAL A 42 3.17 -5.29 6.12
N ALA A 43 2.48 -4.15 6.10
CA ALA A 43 2.67 -3.07 7.06
C ALA A 43 2.37 -3.54 8.50
N LEU A 44 1.27 -4.28 8.69
CA LEU A 44 0.91 -4.87 9.98
C LEU A 44 1.99 -5.82 10.49
N LYS A 45 2.50 -6.73 9.63
CA LYS A 45 3.60 -7.65 9.97
C LYS A 45 4.88 -6.92 10.39
N ARG A 46 5.09 -5.70 9.90
CA ARG A 46 6.28 -4.88 10.14
C ARG A 46 6.10 -3.82 11.22
N ASN A 47 4.92 -3.74 11.85
CA ASN A 47 4.55 -2.66 12.78
C ASN A 47 4.72 -1.26 12.17
N ILE A 48 4.36 -1.09 10.90
CA ILE A 48 4.37 0.21 10.20
C ILE A 48 2.96 0.80 10.27
N SER A 49 2.84 2.01 10.79
CA SER A 49 1.60 2.79 10.71
C SER A 49 1.43 3.36 9.31
N LEU A 50 0.32 3.03 8.65
CA LEU A 50 -0.04 3.60 7.34
C LEU A 50 -0.96 4.82 7.47
N GLU A 51 -1.53 5.08 8.64
CA GLU A 51 -2.47 6.19 8.88
C GLU A 51 -1.78 7.57 8.85
N GLU A 52 -0.47 7.62 9.08
CA GLU A 52 0.31 8.86 9.00
C GLU A 52 0.66 9.24 7.55
N ALA A 53 0.37 8.36 6.58
CA ALA A 53 0.76 8.52 5.19
C ALA A 53 -0.41 8.94 4.26
N SER A 54 -1.66 8.90 4.74
CA SER A 54 -2.89 9.15 3.97
C SER A 54 -3.46 10.56 4.14
#